data_AF-A0A166HGB4-F1
#
_entry.id   AF-A0A166HGB4-F1
#
_cell.length_a   1.000
_cell.length_b   1.000
_cell.length_c   1.000
_cell.angle_alpha   90.00
_cell.angle_beta   90.00
_cell.angle_gamma   90.00
#
_symmetry.space_group_name_H-M   'P 1'
#
loop_
_entity.id
_entity.type
_entity.pdbx_description
1 polymer ?
#
loop_
_entity_poly.entity_id
_entity_poly.type
_entity_poly.pdbx_seq_one_letter_code
_entity_poly.pdbx_strand_id
1 'polypeptide(L)'
;MLHAVMYPTPAGPPPAQMVPPISPQPPPQGNPESVSQLLARGYTLPCSTAAQAFTHMVPPLNRFPVALEVLLPILESSQSESSHRILVSYILYSMYAPHPIGINPFKSALYDTFIKERKLAIENQDAINSAEREQFVWVLWKILRGDGPDLGPYSPSQFVRSALPSKLRPYSLVLDEDQFKDETLHSQREEVRIEEPQQPVSAEEDARVHALSQGMSLLLASRERVLNLSEIRLLSGMLPELTSPAILTSYDISRVVAFNPNLAHPLLVVALSKGDQVAENCIEALSNLPPTLPSLDVLGRLLRDTTAVHDAANGNTTIADIVRLDVLGRFVSNAVQWLEEAEADERAGLVSDDRFAQGVQNLCRFYNSLIKLGIVDPTSDIDSAEMITFTLSHARFEEANALYRVLAAGRF
;
A
#
# COMPACT_ATOMS: atom_id res chain seq x y z
N MET A 1 59.44 -42.94 39.99
CA MET A 1 58.93 -43.40 38.70
C MET A 1 57.66 -42.62 38.38
N LEU A 2 57.78 -41.56 37.59
CA LEU A 2 56.66 -40.74 37.11
C LEU A 2 56.92 -40.52 35.62
N HIS A 3 56.14 -41.20 34.78
CA HIS A 3 56.18 -41.05 33.33
C HIS A 3 55.35 -39.81 32.95
N ALA A 4 56.01 -38.80 32.39
CA ALA A 4 55.36 -37.65 31.78
C ALA A 4 54.95 -38.00 30.34
N VAL A 5 53.66 -37.90 30.06
CA VAL A 5 53.08 -38.06 28.72
C VAL A 5 53.14 -36.70 28.02
N MET A 6 53.95 -36.61 26.95
CA MET A 6 53.96 -35.46 26.05
C MET A 6 52.87 -35.63 24.98
N TYR A 7 51.98 -34.65 24.87
CA TYR A 7 51.04 -34.52 23.75
C TYR A 7 51.67 -33.67 22.63
N PRO A 8 51.52 -34.05 21.35
CA PRO A 8 52.01 -33.25 20.22
C PRO A 8 51.07 -32.09 19.90
N THR A 9 51.68 -30.95 19.58
CA THR A 9 51.06 -29.70 19.15
C THR A 9 50.40 -29.84 17.76
N PRO A 10 49.17 -29.35 17.53
CA PRO A 10 48.55 -29.39 16.21
C PRO A 10 49.16 -28.34 15.27
N ALA A 11 49.47 -28.76 14.04
CA ALA A 11 49.98 -27.92 12.96
C ALA A 11 48.91 -26.92 12.49
N GLY A 12 49.30 -25.66 12.34
CA GLY A 12 48.43 -24.57 11.87
C GLY A 12 47.97 -24.75 10.41
N PRO A 13 46.85 -24.12 10.03
CA PRO A 13 46.29 -24.25 8.69
C PRO A 13 47.15 -23.53 7.63
N PRO A 14 47.16 -24.02 6.39
CA PRO A 14 47.93 -23.42 5.30
C PRO A 14 47.37 -22.04 4.89
N PRO A 15 48.21 -21.16 4.32
CA PRO A 15 47.81 -19.82 3.91
C PRO A 15 46.78 -19.87 2.78
N ALA A 16 45.71 -19.11 2.95
CA ALA A 16 44.63 -18.95 1.98
C ALA A 16 45.16 -18.34 0.67
N GLN A 17 44.95 -19.05 -0.44
CA GLN A 17 45.17 -18.52 -1.78
C GLN A 17 44.15 -17.42 -2.06
N MET A 18 44.64 -16.20 -2.28
CA MET A 18 43.82 -15.05 -2.69
C MET A 18 43.28 -15.30 -4.10
N VAL A 19 41.97 -15.53 -4.19
CA VAL A 19 41.21 -15.46 -5.45
C VAL A 19 41.12 -13.99 -5.87
N PRO A 20 41.39 -13.64 -7.14
CA PRO A 20 41.30 -12.26 -7.60
C PRO A 20 39.86 -11.71 -7.49
N PRO A 21 39.70 -10.40 -7.27
CA PRO A 21 38.39 -9.78 -7.09
C PRO A 21 37.57 -9.88 -8.38
N ILE A 22 36.38 -10.44 -8.26
CA ILE A 22 35.34 -10.43 -9.29
C ILE A 22 34.91 -8.97 -9.47
N SER A 23 35.17 -8.42 -10.65
CA SER A 23 34.66 -7.10 -11.05
C SER A 23 33.13 -7.06 -10.93
N PRO A 24 32.51 -6.00 -10.39
CA PRO A 24 31.07 -5.87 -10.33
C PRO A 24 30.51 -5.83 -11.74
N GLN A 25 29.81 -6.90 -12.12
CA GLN A 25 29.06 -6.97 -13.36
C GLN A 25 27.90 -5.96 -13.26
N PRO A 26 27.69 -5.07 -14.26
CA PRO A 26 26.57 -4.15 -14.23
C PRO A 26 25.24 -4.92 -14.15
N PRO A 27 24.22 -4.39 -13.46
CA PRO A 27 22.93 -5.06 -13.34
C PRO A 27 22.37 -5.35 -14.73
N PRO A 28 21.74 -6.52 -14.95
CA PRO A 28 21.15 -6.86 -16.24
C PRO A 28 20.13 -5.78 -16.62
N GLN A 29 20.48 -4.97 -17.61
CA GLN A 29 19.52 -4.09 -18.24
C GLN A 29 18.46 -4.99 -18.85
N GLY A 30 17.19 -4.75 -18.52
CA GLY A 30 16.08 -5.52 -19.08
C GLY A 30 16.04 -5.29 -20.58
N ASN A 31 16.61 -6.21 -21.35
CA ASN A 31 16.72 -6.03 -22.79
C ASN A 31 15.32 -6.15 -23.44
N PRO A 32 14.92 -5.19 -24.30
CA PRO A 32 13.62 -5.23 -24.98
C PRO A 32 13.44 -6.50 -25.81
N GLU A 33 14.54 -7.11 -26.28
CA GLU A 33 14.53 -8.39 -26.99
C GLU A 33 13.97 -9.55 -26.15
N SER A 34 14.26 -9.58 -24.84
CA SER A 34 13.73 -10.62 -23.94
C SER A 34 12.22 -10.47 -23.73
N VAL A 35 11.72 -9.23 -23.73
CA VAL A 35 10.28 -8.95 -23.64
C VAL A 35 9.57 -9.39 -24.92
N SER A 36 10.15 -9.11 -26.10
CA SER A 36 9.62 -9.60 -27.37
C SER A 36 9.56 -11.13 -27.44
N GLN A 37 10.59 -11.82 -26.93
CA GLN A 37 10.60 -13.29 -26.84
C GLN A 37 9.52 -13.81 -25.87
N LEU A 38 9.29 -13.13 -24.75
CA LEU A 38 8.21 -13.47 -23.84
C LEU A 38 6.86 -13.30 -24.52
N LEU A 39 6.61 -12.19 -25.22
CA LEU A 39 5.34 -11.96 -25.92
C LEU A 39 5.07 -13.01 -27.00
N ALA A 40 6.11 -13.42 -27.74
CA ALA A 40 6.02 -14.45 -28.77
C ALA A 40 5.62 -15.85 -28.25
N ARG A 41 5.74 -16.12 -26.95
CA ARG A 41 5.36 -17.40 -26.32
C ARG A 41 4.24 -17.26 -25.30
N GLY A 42 4.14 -16.10 -24.67
CA GLY A 42 3.30 -15.82 -23.52
C GLY A 42 1.81 -15.90 -23.80
N TYR A 43 1.39 -15.76 -25.06
CA TYR A 43 -0.03 -15.87 -25.42
C TYR A 43 -0.62 -17.27 -25.24
N THR A 44 0.23 -18.29 -25.06
CA THR A 44 -0.17 -19.67 -24.74
C THR A 44 -0.21 -19.96 -23.24
N LEU A 45 0.44 -19.13 -22.43
CA LEU A 45 0.52 -19.27 -20.98
C LEU A 45 -0.66 -18.58 -20.30
N PRO A 46 -1.04 -18.97 -19.07
CA PRO A 46 -1.96 -18.18 -18.26
C PRO A 46 -1.47 -16.74 -18.12
N CYS A 47 -2.38 -15.79 -18.20
CA CYS A 47 -2.10 -14.35 -18.10
C CYS A 47 -1.29 -14.01 -16.83
N SER A 48 -1.64 -14.61 -15.69
CA SER A 48 -0.91 -14.41 -14.43
C SER A 48 0.53 -14.90 -14.50
N THR A 49 0.76 -16.07 -15.09
CA THR A 49 2.11 -16.64 -15.27
C THR A 49 2.96 -15.78 -16.19
N ALA A 50 2.40 -15.30 -17.30
CA ALA A 50 3.12 -14.43 -18.23
C ALA A 50 3.45 -13.06 -17.62
N ALA A 51 2.53 -12.49 -16.83
CA ALA A 51 2.76 -11.25 -16.08
C ALA A 51 3.84 -11.41 -15.00
N GLN A 52 3.87 -12.54 -14.28
CA GLN A 52 4.93 -12.85 -13.32
C GLN A 52 6.28 -13.00 -14.05
N ALA A 53 6.33 -13.71 -15.18
CA ALA A 53 7.53 -13.81 -15.99
C ALA A 53 8.06 -12.43 -16.42
N PHE A 54 7.17 -11.54 -16.88
CA PHE A 54 7.54 -10.15 -17.18
C PHE A 54 8.14 -9.43 -15.96
N THR A 55 7.49 -9.55 -14.80
CA THR A 55 7.92 -8.93 -13.54
C THR A 55 9.31 -9.41 -13.09
N HIS A 56 9.64 -10.69 -13.33
CA HIS A 56 10.95 -11.25 -13.03
C HIS A 56 12.03 -10.87 -14.05
N MET A 57 11.67 -10.73 -15.33
CA MET A 57 12.62 -10.36 -16.38
C MET A 57 12.96 -8.87 -16.38
N VAL A 58 11.99 -8.00 -16.08
CA VAL A 58 12.15 -6.55 -16.16
C VAL A 58 12.29 -5.95 -14.76
N PRO A 59 13.47 -5.38 -14.42
CA PRO A 59 13.69 -4.73 -13.13
C PRO A 59 12.66 -3.62 -12.86
N PRO A 60 12.21 -3.41 -11.61
CA PRO A 60 11.16 -2.45 -11.28
C PRO A 60 11.32 -1.06 -11.90
N LEU A 61 12.54 -0.51 -11.87
CA LEU A 61 12.87 0.82 -12.42
C LEU A 61 12.70 0.93 -13.94
N ASN A 62 12.76 -0.20 -14.65
CA ASN A 62 12.68 -0.24 -16.11
C ASN A 62 11.30 -0.65 -16.63
N ARG A 63 10.37 -1.05 -15.77
CA ARG A 63 9.05 -1.57 -16.21
C ARG A 63 8.22 -0.50 -16.91
N PHE A 64 8.22 0.73 -16.39
CA PHE A 64 7.46 1.83 -16.98
C PHE A 64 8.02 2.27 -18.34
N PRO A 65 9.34 2.50 -18.52
CA PRO A 65 9.92 2.73 -19.84
C PRO A 65 9.62 1.61 -20.84
N VAL A 66 9.80 0.34 -20.45
CA VAL A 66 9.49 -0.81 -21.32
C VAL A 66 8.01 -0.86 -21.69
N ALA A 67 7.11 -0.50 -20.77
CA ALA A 67 5.69 -0.43 -21.05
C ALA A 67 5.37 0.64 -22.10
N LEU A 68 5.99 1.82 -22.02
CA LEU A 68 5.82 2.88 -23.00
C LEU A 68 6.40 2.54 -24.38
N GLU A 69 7.60 1.97 -24.42
CA GLU A 69 8.34 1.79 -25.67
C GLU A 69 7.98 0.48 -26.40
N VAL A 70 7.57 -0.55 -25.67
CA VAL A 70 7.33 -1.89 -26.24
C VAL A 70 5.87 -2.31 -26.13
N LEU A 71 5.26 -2.15 -24.96
CA LEU A 71 3.92 -2.69 -24.71
C LEU A 71 2.81 -1.82 -25.32
N LEU A 72 2.83 -0.50 -25.07
CA LEU A 72 1.81 0.41 -25.61
C LEU A 72 1.70 0.39 -27.14
N PRO A 73 2.80 0.39 -27.93
CA PRO A 73 2.69 0.28 -29.38
C PRO A 73 1.99 -1.00 -29.85
N ILE A 74 2.17 -2.12 -29.14
CA ILE A 74 1.48 -3.38 -29.43
C ILE A 74 -0.01 -3.29 -29.09
N LEU A 75 -0.35 -2.62 -27.98
CA LEU A 75 -1.73 -2.39 -27.56
C LEU A 75 -2.50 -1.55 -28.60
N GLU A 76 -1.90 -0.47 -29.08
CA GLU A 76 -2.52 0.52 -29.95
C GLU A 76 -2.56 0.10 -31.43
N SER A 77 -1.64 -0.78 -31.84
CA SER A 77 -1.55 -1.29 -33.19
C SER A 77 -2.73 -2.20 -33.54
N SER A 78 -3.55 -1.78 -34.51
CA SER A 78 -4.64 -2.59 -35.06
C SER A 78 -4.16 -3.77 -35.92
N GLN A 79 -2.86 -3.82 -36.26
CA GLN A 79 -2.26 -4.90 -37.03
C GLN A 79 -1.76 -6.05 -36.13
N SER A 80 -1.64 -5.82 -34.82
CA SER A 80 -1.20 -6.83 -33.87
C SER A 80 -2.32 -7.82 -33.57
N GLU A 81 -1.96 -9.11 -33.42
CA GLU A 81 -2.94 -10.16 -33.11
C GLU A 81 -3.64 -9.90 -31.78
N SER A 82 -4.95 -10.18 -31.71
CA SER A 82 -5.79 -9.98 -30.52
C SER A 82 -5.23 -10.69 -29.28
N SER A 83 -4.64 -11.86 -29.45
CA SER A 83 -3.97 -12.63 -28.40
C SER A 83 -2.81 -11.86 -27.74
N HIS A 84 -1.96 -11.22 -28.54
CA HIS A 84 -0.86 -10.40 -28.03
C HIS A 84 -1.39 -9.13 -27.34
N ARG A 85 -2.43 -8.50 -27.90
CA ARG A 85 -3.04 -7.30 -27.31
C ARG A 85 -3.73 -7.59 -25.97
N ILE A 86 -4.40 -8.74 -25.85
CA ILE A 86 -4.95 -9.26 -24.58
C ILE A 86 -3.85 -9.44 -23.55
N LEU A 87 -2.75 -10.12 -23.93
CA LEU A 87 -1.62 -10.35 -23.03
C LEU A 87 -1.02 -9.03 -22.52
N VAL A 88 -0.75 -8.11 -23.45
CA VAL A 88 -0.19 -6.79 -23.14
C VAL A 88 -1.11 -6.01 -22.21
N SER A 89 -2.42 -6.00 -22.48
CA SER A 89 -3.40 -5.32 -21.62
C SER A 89 -3.36 -5.86 -20.18
N TYR A 90 -3.29 -7.18 -20.05
CA TYR A 90 -3.17 -7.81 -18.73
C TYR A 90 -1.85 -7.50 -18.04
N ILE A 91 -0.73 -7.46 -18.77
CA ILE A 91 0.58 -7.08 -18.20
C ILE A 91 0.52 -5.64 -17.67
N LEU A 92 0.05 -4.68 -18.47
CA LEU A 92 -0.09 -3.27 -18.08
C LEU A 92 -0.99 -3.09 -16.84
N TYR A 93 -2.07 -3.88 -16.77
CA TYR A 93 -2.92 -3.97 -15.58
C TYR A 93 -2.14 -4.53 -14.37
N SER A 94 -1.53 -5.69 -14.52
CA SER A 94 -0.91 -6.47 -13.43
C SER A 94 0.25 -5.76 -12.75
N MET A 95 0.94 -4.86 -13.46
CA MET A 95 2.01 -4.03 -12.91
C MET A 95 1.56 -3.17 -11.71
N TYR A 96 0.25 -2.89 -11.60
CA TYR A 96 -0.36 -2.07 -10.55
C TYR A 96 -1.54 -2.74 -9.84
N ALA A 97 -1.75 -4.05 -10.05
CA ALA A 97 -2.89 -4.79 -9.50
C ALA A 97 -3.06 -4.83 -7.97
N PRO A 98 -2.05 -4.62 -7.09
CA PRO A 98 -2.33 -4.48 -5.66
C PRO A 98 -3.09 -3.18 -5.31
N HIS A 99 -3.34 -2.32 -6.30
CA HIS A 99 -4.04 -1.05 -6.12
C HIS A 99 -5.27 -0.94 -7.01
N PRO A 100 -6.24 -0.06 -6.66
CA PRO A 100 -7.40 0.22 -7.51
C PRO A 100 -6.98 0.67 -8.91
N ILE A 101 -7.74 0.27 -9.95
CA ILE A 101 -7.44 0.64 -11.35
C ILE A 101 -7.34 2.15 -11.56
N GLY A 102 -8.01 2.94 -10.70
CA GLY A 102 -7.96 4.41 -10.70
C GLY A 102 -6.56 5.01 -10.61
N ILE A 103 -5.59 4.32 -9.97
CA ILE A 103 -4.22 4.82 -9.86
C ILE A 103 -3.26 4.24 -10.92
N ASN A 104 -3.73 3.34 -11.79
CA ASN A 104 -2.90 2.75 -12.82
C ASN A 104 -2.58 3.79 -13.90
N PRO A 105 -1.30 4.12 -14.16
CA PRO A 105 -0.93 5.15 -15.12
C PRO A 105 -1.28 4.80 -16.58
N PHE A 106 -1.60 3.54 -16.87
CA PHE A 106 -2.02 3.08 -18.20
C PHE A 106 -3.55 3.01 -18.34
N LYS A 107 -4.32 3.41 -17.32
CA LYS A 107 -5.79 3.38 -17.32
C LYS A 107 -6.38 4.12 -18.52
N SER A 108 -5.91 5.33 -18.80
CA SER A 108 -6.39 6.16 -19.92
C SER A 108 -6.13 5.47 -21.27
N ALA A 109 -4.92 4.96 -21.50
CA ALA A 109 -4.57 4.24 -22.72
C ALA A 109 -5.41 2.95 -22.92
N LEU A 110 -5.66 2.19 -21.84
CA LEU A 110 -6.54 1.02 -21.86
C LEU A 110 -7.99 1.41 -22.18
N TYR A 111 -8.48 2.52 -21.60
CA TYR A 111 -9.82 3.04 -21.83
C TYR A 111 -10.01 3.55 -23.26
N ASP A 112 -9.08 4.34 -23.79
CA ASP A 112 -9.12 4.84 -25.16
C ASP A 112 -9.11 3.68 -26.17
N THR A 113 -8.29 2.66 -25.90
CA THR A 113 -8.25 1.44 -26.69
C THR A 113 -9.60 0.70 -26.63
N PHE A 114 -10.22 0.61 -25.46
CA PHE A 114 -11.54 0.00 -25.30
C PHE A 114 -12.60 0.71 -26.13
N ILE A 115 -12.69 2.04 -26.04
CA ILE A 115 -13.68 2.84 -26.79
C ILE A 115 -13.48 2.66 -28.30
N LYS A 116 -12.23 2.75 -28.77
CA LYS A 116 -11.87 2.58 -30.19
C LYS A 116 -12.25 1.18 -30.70
N GLU A 117 -11.84 0.12 -30.01
CA GLU A 117 -12.09 -1.26 -30.45
C GLU A 117 -13.55 -1.66 -30.32
N ARG A 118 -14.25 -1.18 -29.29
CA ARG A 118 -15.70 -1.39 -29.13
C ARG A 118 -16.46 -0.83 -30.33
N LYS A 119 -16.15 0.41 -30.73
CA LYS A 119 -16.75 1.04 -31.91
C LYS A 119 -16.48 0.22 -33.18
N LEU A 120 -15.22 -0.18 -33.40
CA LEU A 120 -14.84 -0.99 -34.56
C LEU A 120 -15.49 -2.37 -34.57
N ALA A 121 -15.75 -2.97 -33.41
CA ALA A 121 -16.43 -4.26 -33.29
C ALA A 121 -17.93 -4.14 -33.61
N ILE A 122 -18.57 -3.04 -33.21
CA ILE A 122 -19.98 -2.76 -33.53
C ILE A 122 -20.15 -2.49 -35.04
N GLU A 123 -19.26 -1.69 -35.63
CA GLU A 123 -19.35 -1.32 -37.04
C GLU A 123 -19.03 -2.48 -38.00
N ASN A 124 -18.13 -3.40 -37.60
CA ASN A 124 -17.65 -4.49 -38.45
C ASN A 124 -18.10 -5.87 -37.95
N GLN A 125 -19.35 -6.00 -37.52
CA GLN A 125 -19.87 -7.24 -36.93
C GLN A 125 -19.74 -8.46 -37.86
N ASP A 126 -19.79 -8.26 -39.17
CA ASP A 126 -19.71 -9.32 -40.20
C ASP A 126 -18.27 -9.68 -40.63
N ALA A 127 -17.25 -9.06 -40.05
CA ALA A 127 -15.86 -9.35 -40.40
C ALA A 127 -15.41 -10.73 -39.90
N ILE A 128 -14.50 -11.38 -40.64
CA ILE A 128 -13.98 -12.72 -40.34
C ILE A 128 -13.36 -12.80 -38.92
N ASN A 129 -12.73 -11.73 -38.46
CA ASN A 129 -12.07 -11.66 -37.14
C ASN A 129 -12.94 -10.97 -36.07
N SER A 130 -14.26 -10.85 -36.31
CA SER A 130 -15.19 -10.16 -35.41
C SER A 130 -15.16 -10.77 -34.00
N ALA A 131 -15.22 -12.09 -33.88
CA ALA A 131 -15.22 -12.79 -32.58
C ALA A 131 -13.95 -12.52 -31.75
N GLU A 132 -12.78 -12.47 -32.39
CA GLU A 132 -11.52 -12.19 -31.69
C GLU A 132 -11.47 -10.76 -31.15
N ARG A 133 -12.00 -9.80 -31.92
CA ARG A 133 -12.11 -8.40 -31.51
C ARG A 133 -13.13 -8.23 -30.39
N GLU A 134 -14.28 -8.91 -30.46
CA GLU A 134 -15.27 -8.91 -29.39
C GLU A 134 -14.65 -9.39 -28.06
N GLN A 135 -13.86 -10.47 -28.11
CA GLN A 135 -13.13 -11.00 -26.95
C GLN A 135 -12.13 -10.00 -26.38
N PHE A 136 -11.38 -9.33 -27.24
CA PHE A 136 -10.44 -8.30 -26.79
C PHE A 136 -11.15 -7.13 -26.08
N VAL A 137 -12.27 -6.66 -26.63
CA VAL A 137 -13.09 -5.61 -26.01
C VAL A 137 -13.62 -6.05 -24.64
N TRP A 138 -14.06 -7.31 -24.51
CA TRP A 138 -14.52 -7.84 -23.24
C TRP A 138 -13.41 -7.92 -22.18
N VAL A 139 -12.20 -8.33 -22.57
CA VAL A 139 -11.02 -8.34 -21.68
C VAL A 139 -10.73 -6.93 -21.16
N LEU A 140 -10.68 -5.93 -22.04
CA LEU A 140 -10.44 -4.54 -21.65
C LEU A 140 -11.51 -4.04 -20.67
N TRP A 141 -12.77 -4.34 -20.94
CA TRP A 141 -13.88 -4.00 -20.05
C TRP A 141 -13.74 -4.64 -18.66
N LYS A 142 -13.35 -5.92 -18.59
CA LYS A 142 -13.09 -6.63 -17.33
C LYS A 142 -11.97 -5.98 -16.52
N ILE A 143 -10.85 -5.65 -17.18
CA ILE A 143 -9.72 -4.94 -16.55
C ILE A 143 -10.16 -3.58 -16.00
N LEU A 144 -10.85 -2.79 -16.82
CA LEU A 144 -11.26 -1.41 -16.47
C LEU A 144 -12.31 -1.38 -15.35
N ARG A 145 -13.09 -2.45 -15.17
CA ARG A 145 -14.02 -2.62 -14.04
C ARG A 145 -13.36 -3.06 -12.73
N GLY A 146 -12.08 -3.41 -12.74
CA GLY A 146 -11.38 -3.98 -11.58
C GLY A 146 -11.47 -5.50 -11.46
N ASP A 147 -12.15 -6.19 -12.39
CA ASP A 147 -12.27 -7.64 -12.44
C ASP A 147 -11.08 -8.31 -13.18
N GLY A 148 -9.95 -7.60 -13.30
CA GLY A 148 -8.74 -8.13 -13.92
C GLY A 148 -8.23 -9.46 -13.33
N PRO A 149 -8.32 -9.74 -12.01
CA PRO A 149 -7.81 -10.99 -11.43
C PRO A 149 -8.48 -12.25 -11.99
N ASP A 150 -9.76 -12.16 -12.39
CA ASP A 150 -10.52 -13.28 -12.98
C ASP A 150 -9.87 -13.81 -14.27
N LEU A 151 -9.10 -12.96 -14.96
CA LEU A 151 -8.46 -13.29 -16.23
C LEU A 151 -7.16 -14.08 -16.05
N GLY A 152 -6.55 -14.02 -14.86
CA GLY A 152 -5.23 -14.57 -14.58
C GLY A 152 -5.04 -16.06 -14.92
N PRO A 153 -5.98 -16.96 -14.58
CA PRO A 153 -5.85 -18.40 -14.83
C PRO A 153 -5.92 -18.82 -16.31
N TYR A 154 -6.42 -17.95 -17.19
CA TYR A 154 -6.69 -18.27 -18.59
C TYR A 154 -5.59 -17.71 -19.50
N SER A 155 -5.37 -18.36 -20.64
CA SER A 155 -4.40 -17.87 -21.63
C SER A 155 -5.05 -16.93 -22.66
N PRO A 156 -4.31 -15.95 -23.20
CA PRO A 156 -4.80 -15.08 -24.27
C PRO A 156 -5.35 -15.84 -25.48
N SER A 157 -4.71 -16.93 -25.87
CA SER A 157 -5.19 -17.81 -26.95
C SER A 157 -6.49 -18.55 -26.63
N GLN A 158 -6.77 -18.86 -25.35
CA GLN A 158 -8.05 -19.41 -24.94
C GLN A 158 -9.18 -18.39 -25.08
N PHE A 159 -8.94 -17.14 -24.69
CA PHE A 159 -9.94 -16.06 -24.83
C PHE A 159 -10.36 -15.88 -26.28
N VAL A 160 -9.38 -15.74 -27.20
CA VAL A 160 -9.64 -15.55 -28.64
C VAL A 160 -10.48 -16.67 -29.25
N ARG A 161 -10.34 -17.91 -28.76
CA ARG A 161 -11.09 -19.08 -29.26
C ARG A 161 -12.46 -19.26 -28.64
N SER A 162 -12.71 -18.64 -27.48
CA SER A 162 -14.00 -18.74 -26.82
C SER A 162 -15.01 -17.80 -27.50
N ALA A 163 -16.27 -18.23 -27.65
CA ALA A 163 -17.32 -17.36 -28.16
C ALA A 163 -17.98 -16.63 -26.98
N LEU A 164 -18.20 -15.31 -27.11
CA LEU A 164 -18.89 -14.55 -26.08
C LEU A 164 -20.40 -14.84 -26.11
N PRO A 165 -21.03 -15.04 -24.94
CA PRO A 165 -22.48 -14.97 -24.81
C PRO A 165 -23.02 -13.63 -25.33
N SER A 166 -24.23 -13.62 -25.89
CA SER A 166 -24.84 -12.40 -26.47
C SER A 166 -24.86 -11.20 -25.51
N LYS A 167 -25.04 -11.43 -24.20
CA LYS A 167 -25.05 -10.39 -23.16
C LYS A 167 -23.69 -9.71 -22.93
N LEU A 168 -22.60 -10.34 -23.34
CA LEU A 168 -21.23 -9.84 -23.16
C LEU A 168 -20.66 -9.24 -24.46
N ARG A 169 -21.50 -9.06 -25.48
CA ARG A 169 -21.09 -8.46 -26.75
C ARG A 169 -20.81 -6.96 -26.61
N PRO A 170 -19.95 -6.39 -27.46
CA PRO A 170 -19.50 -4.99 -27.36
C PRO A 170 -20.61 -3.94 -27.19
N TYR A 171 -21.78 -4.14 -27.80
CA TYR A 171 -22.90 -3.19 -27.65
C TYR A 171 -23.44 -3.09 -26.21
N SER A 172 -23.36 -4.18 -25.44
CA SER A 172 -23.82 -4.25 -24.04
C SER A 172 -22.77 -3.82 -23.02
N LEU A 173 -21.51 -3.69 -23.43
CA LEU A 173 -20.39 -3.33 -22.55
C LEU A 173 -20.30 -1.81 -22.44
N VAL A 174 -20.84 -1.26 -21.36
CA VAL A 174 -20.75 0.18 -21.04
C VAL A 174 -19.83 0.34 -19.84
N LEU A 175 -18.99 1.37 -19.89
CA LEU A 175 -18.21 1.87 -18.76
C LEU A 175 -18.77 3.25 -18.41
N ASP A 176 -18.73 3.59 -17.13
CA ASP A 176 -19.13 4.89 -16.63
C ASP A 176 -18.09 5.94 -17.01
N GLU A 177 -18.37 6.76 -18.03
CA GLU A 177 -17.40 7.71 -18.60
C GLU A 177 -16.86 8.69 -17.55
N ASP A 178 -17.64 9.00 -16.53
CA ASP A 178 -17.27 9.96 -15.49
C ASP A 178 -16.17 9.42 -14.57
N GLN A 179 -15.97 8.10 -14.54
CA GLN A 179 -14.85 7.48 -13.82
C GLN A 179 -13.52 7.52 -14.61
N PHE A 180 -13.56 7.83 -15.91
CA PHE A 180 -12.40 7.77 -16.82
C PHE A 180 -12.05 9.10 -17.48
N LYS A 181 -12.87 10.14 -17.30
CA LYS A 181 -12.48 11.52 -17.63
C LYS A 181 -11.44 11.98 -16.61
N ASP A 182 -10.18 11.93 -17.00
CA ASP A 182 -9.09 12.60 -16.28
C ASP A 182 -9.46 14.08 -16.11
N GLU A 183 -9.67 14.52 -14.86
CA GLU A 183 -9.88 15.93 -14.51
C GLU A 183 -8.72 16.83 -15.02
N THR A 184 -7.59 16.24 -15.38
CA THR A 184 -6.41 16.92 -15.90
C THR A 184 -6.47 17.32 -17.38
N LEU A 185 -7.41 16.80 -18.18
CA LEU A 185 -7.49 17.13 -19.63
C LEU A 185 -8.59 18.13 -20.01
N HIS A 186 -9.47 18.53 -19.08
CA HIS A 186 -10.45 19.60 -19.34
C HIS A 186 -9.89 21.02 -19.24
N SER A 187 -8.62 21.22 -18.86
CA SER A 187 -8.00 22.55 -18.90
C SER A 187 -7.38 22.97 -20.25
N GLN A 188 -7.40 22.14 -21.30
CA GLN A 188 -6.76 22.51 -22.58
C GLN A 188 -7.58 22.29 -23.85
N ARG A 189 -8.84 21.87 -23.75
CA ARG A 189 -9.69 21.73 -24.95
C ARG A 189 -11.15 22.13 -24.69
N GLU A 190 -11.35 23.24 -24.00
CA GLU A 190 -12.56 24.02 -24.22
C GLU A 190 -12.47 24.67 -25.60
N GLU A 191 -13.37 24.21 -26.47
CA GLU A 191 -13.88 25.05 -27.56
C GLU A 191 -14.18 26.44 -27.01
N VAL A 192 -13.78 27.46 -27.77
CA VAL A 192 -14.01 28.89 -27.53
C VAL A 192 -15.48 29.15 -27.22
N ARG A 193 -15.87 28.93 -25.97
CA ARG A 193 -16.95 29.66 -25.32
C ARG A 193 -16.29 30.93 -24.80
N ILE A 194 -16.87 32.04 -25.20
CA ILE A 194 -16.53 33.38 -24.73
C ILE A 194 -16.79 33.35 -23.21
N GLU A 195 -15.77 32.99 -22.44
CA GLU A 195 -15.78 33.13 -20.99
C GLU A 195 -15.90 34.62 -20.67
N GLU A 196 -16.84 34.92 -19.79
CA GLU A 196 -16.85 36.19 -19.07
C GLU A 196 -15.45 36.44 -18.47
N PRO A 197 -14.98 37.70 -18.43
CA PRO A 197 -13.64 38.02 -17.95
C PRO A 197 -13.46 37.50 -16.52
N GLN A 198 -12.72 36.40 -16.37
CA GLN A 198 -12.27 35.88 -15.09
C GLN A 198 -11.58 37.03 -14.35
N GLN A 199 -12.06 37.31 -13.14
CA GLN A 199 -11.48 38.35 -12.30
C GLN A 199 -9.99 38.05 -12.10
N PRO A 200 -9.11 39.07 -12.18
CA PRO A 200 -7.68 38.87 -12.01
C PRO A 200 -7.39 38.22 -10.66
N VAL A 201 -6.78 37.04 -10.68
CA VAL A 201 -6.32 36.32 -9.49
C VAL A 201 -5.40 37.26 -8.69
N SER A 202 -5.72 37.46 -7.42
CA SER A 202 -4.93 38.30 -6.52
C SER A 202 -3.59 37.62 -6.19
N ALA A 203 -2.52 38.40 -6.08
CA ALA A 203 -1.20 37.89 -5.67
C ALA A 203 -1.22 37.18 -4.29
N GLU A 204 -2.20 37.49 -3.44
CA GLU A 204 -2.41 36.82 -2.15
C GLU A 204 -2.94 35.39 -2.34
N GLU A 205 -3.83 35.17 -3.31
CA GLU A 205 -4.36 33.84 -3.60
C GLU A 205 -3.27 32.95 -4.21
N ASP A 206 -2.47 33.49 -5.13
CA ASP A 206 -1.32 32.77 -5.70
C ASP A 206 -0.33 32.32 -4.61
N ALA A 207 -0.04 33.19 -3.64
CA ALA A 207 0.83 32.86 -2.51
C ALA A 207 0.25 31.75 -1.63
N ARG A 208 -1.07 31.77 -1.41
CA ARG A 208 -1.79 30.74 -0.64
C ARG A 208 -1.78 29.39 -1.36
N VAL A 209 -2.09 29.37 -2.65
CA VAL A 209 -2.05 28.15 -3.49
C VAL A 209 -0.64 27.56 -3.52
N HIS A 210 0.38 28.42 -3.66
CA HIS A 210 1.77 27.97 -3.60
C HIS A 210 2.10 27.35 -2.24
N ALA A 211 1.72 27.98 -1.13
CA ALA A 211 1.93 27.41 0.20
C ALA A 211 1.23 26.05 0.35
N LEU A 212 -0.01 25.92 -0.13
CA LEU A 212 -0.80 24.69 -0.03
C LEU A 212 -0.17 23.56 -0.84
N SER A 213 0.28 23.83 -2.07
CA SER A 213 1.01 22.86 -2.89
C SER A 213 2.32 22.41 -2.24
N GLN A 214 3.04 23.33 -1.58
CA GLN A 214 4.25 23.01 -0.83
C GLN A 214 3.94 22.13 0.40
N GLY A 215 2.89 22.47 1.15
CA GLY A 215 2.42 21.66 2.29
C GLY A 215 2.03 20.25 1.87
N MET A 216 1.33 20.12 0.74
CA MET A 216 0.96 18.84 0.14
C MET A 216 2.18 18.01 -0.25
N SER A 217 3.17 18.63 -0.89
CA SER A 217 4.43 17.97 -1.24
C SER A 217 5.17 17.44 -0.01
N LEU A 218 5.21 18.23 1.09
CA LEU A 218 5.83 17.81 2.35
C LEU A 218 5.05 16.70 3.05
N LEU A 219 3.72 16.74 3.00
CA LEU A 219 2.88 15.67 3.54
C LEU A 219 3.18 14.33 2.83
N LEU A 220 3.30 14.35 1.50
CA LEU A 220 3.68 13.17 0.73
C LEU A 220 5.11 12.71 1.06
N ALA A 221 6.07 13.64 1.16
CA ALA A 221 7.44 13.32 1.54
C ALA A 221 7.54 12.68 2.94
N SER A 222 6.64 13.05 3.87
CA SER A 222 6.60 12.49 5.23
C SER A 222 6.27 10.99 5.28
N ARG A 223 5.77 10.41 4.18
CA ARG A 223 5.49 8.97 4.03
C ARG A 223 6.75 8.14 3.71
N GLU A 224 7.80 8.80 3.25
CA GLU A 224 9.00 8.13 2.73
C GLU A 224 10.24 8.43 3.55
N ARG A 225 10.26 9.58 4.24
CA ARG A 225 11.41 10.01 5.04
C ARG A 225 10.99 10.80 6.28
N VAL A 226 11.94 10.92 7.20
CA VAL A 226 11.84 11.84 8.33
C VAL A 226 11.93 13.28 7.81
N LEU A 227 10.99 14.12 8.21
CA LEU A 227 11.00 15.55 7.95
C LEU A 227 11.88 16.28 8.96
N ASN A 228 12.53 17.35 8.52
CA ASN A 228 13.29 18.22 9.41
C ASN A 228 12.36 19.14 10.23
N LEU A 229 12.89 19.79 11.27
CA LEU A 229 12.07 20.62 12.17
C LEU A 229 11.40 21.81 11.46
N SER A 230 12.04 22.42 10.45
CA SER A 230 11.43 23.50 9.67
C SER A 230 10.26 23.00 8.81
N GLU A 231 10.40 21.83 8.18
CA GLU A 231 9.36 21.19 7.40
C GLU A 231 8.17 20.81 8.29
N ILE A 232 8.42 20.24 9.47
CA ILE A 232 7.37 19.89 10.44
C ILE A 232 6.61 21.13 10.89
N ARG A 233 7.30 22.24 11.19
CA ARG A 233 6.66 23.49 11.63
C ARG A 233 5.81 24.11 10.53
N LEU A 234 6.33 24.14 9.29
CA LEU A 234 5.59 24.64 8.14
C LEU A 234 4.33 23.80 7.93
N LEU A 235 4.49 22.48 7.89
CA LEU A 235 3.37 21.55 7.66
C LEU A 235 2.32 21.62 8.77
N SER A 236 2.74 21.72 10.04
CA SER A 236 1.83 21.79 11.19
C SER A 236 0.85 22.97 11.11
N GLY A 237 1.30 24.13 10.61
CA GLY A 237 0.44 25.30 10.42
C GLY A 237 -0.61 25.12 9.32
N MET A 238 -0.41 24.15 8.42
CA MET A 238 -1.24 23.92 7.23
C MET A 238 -2.13 22.69 7.33
N LEU A 239 -1.98 21.87 8.38
CA LEU A 239 -2.75 20.63 8.56
C LEU A 239 -4.28 20.80 8.47
N PRO A 240 -4.91 21.86 9.02
CA PRO A 240 -6.35 22.05 8.89
C PRO A 240 -6.82 22.16 7.44
N GLU A 241 -6.03 22.79 6.57
CA GLU A 241 -6.34 22.96 5.14
C GLU A 241 -6.00 21.68 4.35
N LEU A 242 -4.87 21.05 4.63
CA LEU A 242 -4.40 19.86 3.89
C LEU A 242 -5.22 18.59 4.12
N THR A 243 -6.01 18.56 5.19
CA THR A 243 -6.90 17.42 5.51
C THR A 243 -8.28 17.55 4.87
N SER A 244 -8.51 18.59 4.06
CA SER A 244 -9.71 18.76 3.21
C SER A 244 -9.24 19.03 1.78
N PRO A 245 -9.28 18.06 0.83
CA PRO A 245 -9.97 16.77 0.82
C PRO A 245 -9.16 15.58 1.39
N ALA A 246 -9.80 14.40 1.42
CA ALA A 246 -9.27 13.13 1.92
C ALA A 246 -8.09 12.59 1.09
N ILE A 247 -6.91 13.18 1.26
CA ILE A 247 -5.70 12.79 0.52
C ILE A 247 -5.03 11.56 1.16
N LEU A 248 -5.20 11.38 2.46
CA LEU A 248 -4.48 10.36 3.22
C LEU A 248 -5.23 9.03 3.22
N THR A 249 -4.56 8.00 2.69
CA THR A 249 -5.00 6.61 2.79
C THR A 249 -4.52 5.99 4.11
N SER A 250 -5.09 4.84 4.49
CA SER A 250 -4.66 4.09 5.67
C SER A 250 -3.17 3.70 5.62
N TYR A 251 -2.67 3.37 4.43
CA TYR A 251 -1.25 3.10 4.20
C TYR A 251 -0.36 4.31 4.51
N ASP A 252 -0.82 5.52 4.18
CA ASP A 252 -0.03 6.74 4.37
C ASP A 252 0.15 7.06 5.84
N ILE A 253 -0.92 6.89 6.62
CA ILE A 253 -0.92 7.10 8.06
C ILE A 253 0.10 6.20 8.75
N SER A 254 0.11 4.91 8.41
CA SER A 254 1.08 3.96 8.98
C SER A 254 2.52 4.36 8.71
N ARG A 255 2.80 4.87 7.51
CA ARG A 255 4.14 5.35 7.12
C ARG A 255 4.51 6.65 7.85
N VAL A 256 3.57 7.60 7.96
CA VAL A 256 3.79 8.85 8.69
C VAL A 256 4.03 8.60 10.17
N VAL A 257 3.30 7.66 10.79
CA VAL A 257 3.55 7.25 12.19
C VAL A 257 4.95 6.66 12.36
N ALA A 258 5.39 5.81 11.42
CA ALA A 258 6.71 5.17 11.49
C ALA A 258 7.87 6.18 11.35
N PHE A 259 7.79 7.13 10.41
CA PHE A 259 8.88 8.07 10.15
C PHE A 259 8.79 9.38 10.93
N ASN A 260 7.58 9.85 11.22
CA ASN A 260 7.32 11.20 11.74
C ASN A 260 6.28 11.19 12.89
N PRO A 261 6.51 10.46 13.99
CA PRO A 261 5.53 10.33 15.07
C PRO A 261 5.13 11.68 15.70
N ASN A 262 6.02 12.67 15.70
CA ASN A 262 5.72 14.02 16.21
C ASN A 262 4.71 14.77 15.33
N LEU A 263 4.72 14.53 14.02
CA LEU A 263 3.77 15.09 13.06
C LEU A 263 2.47 14.25 13.01
N ALA A 264 2.58 12.93 13.17
CA ALA A 264 1.44 12.02 13.08
C ALA A 264 0.33 12.39 14.08
N HIS A 265 0.69 12.77 15.30
CA HIS A 265 -0.28 13.17 16.33
C HIS A 265 -1.17 14.36 15.92
N PRO A 266 -0.65 15.57 15.64
CA PRO A 266 -1.49 16.69 15.24
C PRO A 266 -2.24 16.42 13.92
N LEU A 267 -1.66 15.65 13.00
CA LEU A 267 -2.34 15.23 11.78
C LEU A 267 -3.58 14.38 12.07
N LEU A 268 -3.45 13.37 12.94
CA LEU A 268 -4.55 12.49 13.32
C LEU A 268 -5.62 13.21 14.14
N VAL A 269 -5.24 14.13 15.03
CA VAL A 269 -6.20 14.96 15.77
C VAL A 269 -7.06 15.78 14.81
N VAL A 270 -6.45 16.46 13.83
CA VAL A 270 -7.18 17.23 12.83
C VAL A 270 -8.07 16.33 11.97
N ALA A 271 -7.56 15.16 11.55
CA ALA A 271 -8.29 14.22 10.71
C ALA A 271 -9.51 13.61 11.44
N LEU A 272 -9.33 13.15 12.67
CA LEU A 272 -10.40 12.58 13.51
C LEU A 272 -11.44 13.63 13.91
N SER A 273 -11.04 14.90 14.07
CA SER A 273 -11.97 15.98 14.42
C SER A 273 -12.95 16.35 13.31
N LYS A 274 -12.72 15.93 12.06
CA LYS A 274 -13.59 16.26 10.93
C LYS A 274 -14.82 15.37 10.80
N GLY A 275 -14.85 14.20 11.45
CA GLY A 275 -16.03 13.31 11.47
C GLY A 275 -16.45 12.69 10.13
N ASP A 276 -15.60 12.80 9.09
CA ASP A 276 -15.86 12.29 7.73
C ASP A 276 -15.21 10.91 7.49
N GLN A 277 -15.30 10.38 6.25
CA GLN A 277 -14.60 9.18 5.77
C GLN A 277 -13.10 9.13 6.14
N VAL A 278 -12.46 10.30 6.28
CA VAL A 278 -11.06 10.42 6.72
C VAL A 278 -10.87 9.84 8.11
N ALA A 279 -11.81 10.09 9.03
CA ALA A 279 -11.73 9.59 10.40
C ALA A 279 -11.81 8.06 10.42
N GLU A 280 -12.67 7.45 9.61
CA GLU A 280 -12.76 5.98 9.48
C GLU A 280 -11.44 5.38 8.98
N ASN A 281 -10.83 5.96 7.94
CA ASN A 281 -9.53 5.52 7.42
C ASN A 281 -8.43 5.66 8.49
N CYS A 282 -8.49 6.70 9.32
CA CYS A 282 -7.57 6.89 10.44
C CYS A 282 -7.76 5.84 11.54
N ILE A 283 -9.01 5.55 11.91
CA ILE A 283 -9.34 4.53 12.93
C ILE A 283 -8.87 3.14 12.45
N GLU A 284 -9.12 2.81 11.19
CA GLU A 284 -8.65 1.57 10.58
C GLU A 284 -7.11 1.49 10.57
N ALA A 285 -6.43 2.55 10.11
CA ALA A 285 -4.98 2.59 10.08
C ALA A 285 -4.37 2.43 11.48
N LEU A 286 -4.88 3.18 12.47
CA LEU A 286 -4.43 3.12 13.85
C LEU A 286 -4.61 1.74 14.47
N SER A 287 -5.71 1.06 14.15
CA SER A 287 -5.99 -0.30 14.63
C SER A 287 -5.03 -1.34 14.06
N ASN A 288 -4.43 -1.09 12.90
CA ASN A 288 -3.54 -2.01 12.20
C ASN A 288 -2.04 -1.66 12.33
N LEU A 289 -1.69 -0.72 13.21
CA LEU A 289 -0.29 -0.37 13.45
C LEU A 289 0.47 -1.51 14.14
N PRO A 290 1.74 -1.77 13.78
CA PRO A 290 2.58 -2.73 14.50
C PRO A 290 2.98 -2.16 15.88
N PRO A 291 3.27 -3.02 16.89
CA PRO A 291 3.65 -2.61 18.26
C PRO A 291 5.09 -2.05 18.35
N THR A 292 5.37 -1.04 17.53
CA THR A 292 6.63 -0.29 17.48
C THR A 292 6.55 0.91 18.42
N LEU A 293 7.71 1.37 18.90
CA LEU A 293 7.77 2.53 19.79
C LEU A 293 7.07 3.79 19.21
N PRO A 294 7.23 4.17 17.93
CA PRO A 294 6.50 5.30 17.35
C PRO A 294 4.98 5.13 17.39
N SER A 295 4.48 3.93 17.12
CA SER A 295 3.04 3.64 17.09
C SER A 295 2.42 3.76 18.48
N LEU A 296 3.09 3.18 19.49
CA LEU A 296 2.64 3.23 20.87
C LEU A 296 2.73 4.63 21.48
N ASP A 297 3.74 5.41 21.09
CA ASP A 297 3.86 6.80 21.53
C ASP A 297 2.75 7.68 20.94
N VAL A 298 2.42 7.53 19.65
CA VAL A 298 1.30 8.23 19.01
C VAL A 298 -0.03 7.84 19.66
N LEU A 299 -0.31 6.54 19.82
CA LEU A 299 -1.53 6.07 20.50
C LEU A 299 -1.62 6.55 21.94
N GLY A 300 -0.51 6.49 22.70
CA GLY A 300 -0.46 6.99 24.06
C GLY A 300 -0.69 8.49 24.16
N ARG A 301 -0.28 9.28 23.16
CA ARG A 301 -0.60 10.72 23.09
C ARG A 301 -2.08 10.96 22.75
N LEU A 302 -2.63 10.24 21.77
CA LEU A 302 -4.05 10.33 21.39
C LEU A 302 -5.00 9.94 22.53
N LEU A 303 -4.67 8.90 23.31
CA LEU A 303 -5.45 8.48 24.49
C LEU A 303 -5.47 9.50 25.63
N ARG A 304 -4.62 10.54 25.56
CA ARG A 304 -4.56 11.66 26.50
C ARG A 304 -5.10 12.96 25.90
N ASP A 305 -5.48 12.96 24.63
CA ASP A 305 -5.89 14.15 23.91
C ASP A 305 -7.37 14.47 24.19
N THR A 306 -7.59 15.59 24.90
CA THR A 306 -8.93 16.05 25.31
C THR A 306 -9.56 17.01 24.30
N THR A 307 -9.06 17.07 23.07
CA THR A 307 -9.65 17.90 22.01
C THR A 307 -11.08 17.42 21.75
N ALA A 308 -12.04 18.35 21.87
CA ALA A 308 -13.44 18.05 21.68
C ALA A 308 -13.74 17.83 20.20
N VAL A 309 -14.44 16.74 19.91
CA VAL A 309 -14.97 16.41 18.58
C VAL A 309 -16.48 16.49 18.66
N HIS A 310 -17.09 17.21 17.71
CA HIS A 310 -18.53 17.36 17.66
C HIS A 310 -19.13 16.18 16.90
N ASP A 311 -19.61 15.17 17.62
CA ASP A 311 -20.39 14.08 17.02
C ASP A 311 -21.87 14.47 17.01
N ALA A 312 -22.48 14.50 15.83
CA ALA A 312 -23.89 14.80 15.67
C ALA A 312 -24.80 13.78 16.38
N ALA A 313 -24.33 12.54 16.60
CA ALA A 313 -25.09 11.47 17.22
C ALA A 313 -24.90 11.40 18.75
N ASN A 314 -23.66 11.55 19.24
CA ASN A 314 -23.31 11.23 20.63
C ASN A 314 -23.01 12.45 21.51
N GLY A 315 -23.08 13.67 20.96
CA GLY A 315 -22.76 14.90 21.69
C GLY A 315 -21.26 15.22 21.69
N ASN A 316 -20.79 15.92 22.73
CA ASN A 316 -19.38 16.29 22.86
C ASN A 316 -18.55 15.06 23.28
N THR A 317 -17.83 14.47 22.33
CA THR A 317 -16.83 13.43 22.60
C THR A 317 -15.43 14.04 22.55
N THR A 318 -14.41 13.33 23.03
CA THR A 318 -13.01 13.73 22.85
C THR A 318 -12.27 12.76 21.94
N ILE A 319 -11.14 13.20 21.37
CA ILE A 319 -10.23 12.31 20.62
C ILE A 319 -9.84 11.09 21.46
N ALA A 320 -9.52 11.29 22.73
CA ALA A 320 -9.22 10.19 23.66
C ALA A 320 -10.36 9.18 23.78
N ASP A 321 -11.61 9.63 23.81
CA ASP A 321 -12.79 8.74 23.87
C ASP A 321 -12.95 7.93 22.58
N ILE A 322 -12.81 8.57 21.42
CA ILE A 322 -12.85 7.90 20.10
C ILE A 322 -11.76 6.83 20.02
N VAL A 323 -10.51 7.18 20.35
CA VAL A 323 -9.39 6.22 20.30
C VAL A 323 -9.59 5.09 21.31
N ARG A 324 -10.14 5.37 22.50
CA ARG A 324 -10.41 4.33 23.50
C ARG A 324 -11.49 3.36 23.03
N LEU A 325 -12.60 3.86 22.48
CA LEU A 325 -13.75 3.06 22.09
C LEU A 325 -13.52 2.28 20.79
N ASP A 326 -12.96 2.93 19.77
CA ASP A 326 -12.93 2.38 18.41
C ASP A 326 -11.58 1.78 18.00
N VAL A 327 -10.48 2.22 18.63
CA VAL A 327 -9.12 1.84 18.22
C VAL A 327 -8.45 0.89 19.22
N LEU A 328 -8.48 1.19 20.51
CA LEU A 328 -7.60 0.55 21.50
C LEU A 328 -7.73 -0.98 21.53
N GLY A 329 -8.95 -1.52 21.62
CA GLY A 329 -9.17 -2.97 21.66
C GLY A 329 -8.70 -3.66 20.39
N ARG A 330 -9.02 -3.09 19.21
CA ARG A 330 -8.59 -3.64 17.92
C ARG A 330 -7.08 -3.59 17.76
N PHE A 331 -6.47 -2.47 18.13
CA PHE A 331 -5.01 -2.32 18.12
C PHE A 331 -4.32 -3.37 19.00
N VAL A 332 -4.80 -3.58 20.22
CA VAL A 332 -4.21 -4.58 21.14
C VAL A 332 -4.31 -5.98 20.54
N SER A 333 -5.48 -6.39 20.06
CA SER A 333 -5.68 -7.69 19.42
C SER A 333 -4.76 -7.87 18.21
N ASN A 334 -4.68 -6.87 17.33
CA ASN A 334 -3.84 -6.91 16.14
C ASN A 334 -2.35 -6.90 16.49
N ALA A 335 -1.95 -6.19 17.54
CA ALA A 335 -0.57 -6.19 18.04
C ALA A 335 -0.16 -7.57 18.58
N VAL A 336 -1.05 -8.26 19.29
CA VAL A 336 -0.81 -9.64 19.75
C VAL A 336 -0.68 -10.58 18.56
N GLN A 337 -1.60 -10.52 17.59
CA GLN A 337 -1.51 -11.32 16.37
C GLN A 337 -0.19 -11.07 15.60
N TRP A 338 0.21 -9.80 15.45
CA TRP A 338 1.47 -9.43 14.80
C TRP A 338 2.68 -10.06 15.52
N LEU A 339 2.66 -10.12 16.85
CA LEU A 339 3.72 -10.76 17.64
C LEU A 339 3.75 -12.28 17.45
N GLU A 340 2.59 -12.94 17.37
CA GLU A 340 2.50 -14.37 17.09
C GLU A 340 3.08 -14.71 15.71
N GLU A 341 2.75 -13.93 14.69
CA GLU A 341 3.32 -14.04 13.34
C GLU A 341 4.84 -13.78 13.35
N ALA A 342 5.29 -12.75 14.06
CA ALA A 342 6.71 -12.43 14.19
C ALA A 342 7.51 -13.55 14.89
N GLU A 343 6.95 -14.17 15.93
CA GLU A 343 7.57 -15.32 16.62
C GLU A 343 7.61 -16.55 15.71
N ALA A 344 6.55 -16.80 14.94
CA ALA A 344 6.50 -17.90 13.99
C ALA A 344 7.57 -17.76 12.90
N ASP A 345 7.74 -16.55 12.35
CA ASP A 345 8.77 -16.23 11.36
C ASP A 345 10.19 -16.40 11.91
N GLU A 346 10.45 -15.94 13.14
CA GLU A 346 11.73 -16.10 13.83
C GLU A 346 12.05 -17.59 14.06
N ARG A 347 11.06 -18.36 14.53
CA ARG A 347 11.18 -19.81 14.75
C ARG A 347 11.41 -20.58 13.45
N ALA A 348 10.84 -20.11 12.34
CA ALA A 348 11.08 -20.65 11.00
C ALA A 348 12.42 -20.23 10.39
N GLY A 349 13.14 -19.29 11.01
CA GLY A 349 14.40 -18.74 10.50
C GLY A 349 14.22 -17.86 9.26
N LEU A 350 13.00 -17.35 9.01
CA LEU A 350 12.71 -16.44 7.90
C LEU A 350 13.25 -15.03 8.17
N VAL A 351 13.36 -14.68 9.45
CA VAL A 351 13.82 -13.38 9.93
C VAL A 351 14.84 -13.60 11.04
N SER A 352 15.91 -12.79 11.05
CA SER A 352 17.01 -12.87 12.01
C SER A 352 17.11 -11.66 12.92
N ASP A 353 16.07 -10.81 12.96
CA ASP A 353 16.03 -9.60 13.79
C ASP A 353 15.29 -9.84 15.12
N ASP A 354 15.49 -8.94 16.07
CA ASP A 354 14.87 -9.02 17.41
C ASP A 354 13.47 -8.38 17.44
N ARG A 355 12.78 -8.26 16.30
CA ARG A 355 11.51 -7.50 16.21
C ARG A 355 10.42 -8.06 17.12
N PHE A 356 10.40 -9.38 17.32
CA PHE A 356 9.47 -10.04 18.21
C PHE A 356 9.75 -9.67 19.68
N ALA A 357 10.98 -9.87 20.14
CA ALA A 357 11.40 -9.53 21.49
C ALA A 357 11.16 -8.03 21.79
N GLN A 358 11.55 -7.15 20.88
CA GLN A 358 11.34 -5.72 21.01
C GLN A 358 9.85 -5.35 21.05
N GLY A 359 9.04 -6.00 20.23
CA GLY A 359 7.59 -5.82 20.22
C GLY A 359 6.93 -6.25 21.54
N VAL A 360 7.34 -7.37 22.13
CA VAL A 360 6.86 -7.80 23.46
C VAL A 360 7.21 -6.77 24.53
N GLN A 361 8.46 -6.28 24.55
CA GLN A 361 8.89 -5.24 25.50
C GLN A 361 8.08 -3.95 25.35
N ASN A 362 7.90 -3.50 24.11
CA ASN A 362 7.13 -2.31 23.77
C ASN A 362 5.67 -2.44 24.22
N LEU A 363 5.02 -3.57 23.93
CA LEU A 363 3.63 -3.80 24.32
C LEU A 363 3.47 -3.87 25.85
N CYS A 364 4.40 -4.52 26.57
CA CYS A 364 4.40 -4.52 28.03
C CYS A 364 4.53 -3.11 28.63
N ARG A 365 5.35 -2.24 28.03
CA ARG A 365 5.48 -0.83 28.46
C ARG A 365 4.21 -0.03 28.17
N PHE A 366 3.56 -0.30 27.04
CA PHE A 366 2.28 0.32 26.70
C PHE A 366 1.18 -0.08 27.68
N TYR A 367 1.06 -1.36 27.98
CA TYR A 367 0.17 -1.90 29.01
C TYR A 367 0.37 -1.25 30.39
N ASN A 368 1.61 -1.12 30.85
CA ASN A 368 1.91 -0.35 32.07
C ASN A 368 1.45 1.11 31.97
N SER A 369 1.51 1.70 30.78
CA SER A 369 1.04 3.08 30.56
C SER A 369 -0.49 3.16 30.63
N LEU A 370 -1.22 2.18 30.08
CA LEU A 370 -2.69 2.12 30.19
C LEU A 370 -3.16 2.02 31.65
N ILE A 371 -2.49 1.19 32.46
CA ILE A 371 -2.74 1.08 33.91
C ILE A 371 -2.49 2.44 34.60
N LYS A 372 -1.36 3.07 34.32
CA LYS A 372 -1.01 4.39 34.91
C LYS A 372 -1.98 5.50 34.51
N LEU A 373 -2.57 5.41 33.32
CA LEU A 373 -3.58 6.36 32.85
C LEU A 373 -4.99 6.05 33.40
N GLY A 374 -5.15 4.97 34.18
CA GLY A 374 -6.46 4.53 34.68
C GLY A 374 -7.40 4.07 33.56
N ILE A 375 -6.85 3.71 32.39
CA ILE A 375 -7.63 3.19 31.26
C ILE A 375 -7.95 1.72 31.48
N VAL A 376 -7.01 0.97 32.06
CA VAL A 376 -7.20 -0.42 32.45
C VAL A 376 -7.08 -0.53 33.96
N ASP A 377 -8.10 -1.10 34.59
CA ASP A 377 -8.07 -1.45 36.00
C ASP A 377 -7.40 -2.82 36.19
N PRO A 378 -6.23 -2.90 36.85
CA PRO A 378 -5.54 -4.17 37.07
C PRO A 378 -6.31 -5.11 38.02
N THR A 379 -7.26 -4.58 38.79
CA THR A 379 -8.09 -5.36 39.73
C THR A 379 -9.31 -5.98 39.04
N SER A 380 -9.71 -5.45 37.87
CA SER A 380 -10.81 -5.95 37.05
C SER A 380 -10.37 -7.16 36.23
N ASP A 381 -11.00 -8.31 36.48
CA ASP A 381 -10.73 -9.54 35.71
C ASP A 381 -11.03 -9.36 34.23
N ILE A 382 -12.08 -8.60 33.90
CA ILE A 382 -12.52 -8.36 32.52
C ILE A 382 -11.49 -7.51 31.78
N ASP A 383 -11.04 -6.41 32.40
CA ASP A 383 -10.13 -5.47 31.74
C ASP A 383 -8.69 -5.99 31.66
N SER A 384 -8.29 -6.85 32.60
CA SER A 384 -6.93 -7.39 32.70
C SER A 384 -6.73 -8.78 32.07
N ALA A 385 -7.81 -9.49 31.67
CA ALA A 385 -7.74 -10.88 31.21
C ALA A 385 -6.75 -11.07 30.04
N GLU A 386 -6.86 -10.26 29.00
CA GLU A 386 -6.01 -10.37 27.81
C GLU A 386 -4.54 -10.04 28.14
N MET A 387 -4.30 -9.02 28.97
CA MET A 387 -2.95 -8.65 29.42
C MET A 387 -2.30 -9.76 30.25
N ILE A 388 -3.07 -10.43 31.10
CA ILE A 388 -2.59 -11.56 31.91
C ILE A 388 -2.27 -12.76 31.02
N THR A 389 -3.16 -13.14 30.12
CA THR A 389 -2.90 -14.23 29.17
C THR A 389 -1.65 -13.92 28.34
N PHE A 390 -1.54 -12.69 27.83
CA PHE A 390 -0.37 -12.26 27.06
C PHE A 390 0.93 -12.36 27.87
N THR A 391 0.95 -11.82 29.11
CA THR A 391 2.16 -11.83 29.95
C THR A 391 2.57 -13.22 30.40
N LEU A 392 1.62 -14.12 30.65
CA LEU A 392 1.90 -15.52 30.95
C LEU A 392 2.49 -16.27 29.76
N SER A 393 1.92 -16.11 28.56
CA SER A 393 2.44 -16.71 27.32
C SER A 393 3.87 -16.24 27.01
N HIS A 394 4.22 -15.03 27.44
CA HIS A 394 5.52 -14.40 27.20
C HIS A 394 6.40 -14.27 28.45
N ALA A 395 6.15 -15.07 29.50
CA ALA A 395 6.84 -14.95 30.79
C ALA A 395 8.38 -15.13 30.75
N ARG A 396 8.92 -15.62 29.62
CA ARG A 396 10.36 -15.68 29.36
C ARG A 396 11.02 -14.29 29.25
N PHE A 397 10.23 -13.26 28.95
CA PHE A 397 10.70 -11.87 28.89
C PHE A 397 10.54 -11.19 30.26
N GLU A 398 11.57 -10.43 30.67
CA GLU A 398 11.61 -9.77 31.98
C GLU A 398 10.45 -8.78 32.14
N GLU A 399 10.16 -7.98 31.11
CA GLU A 399 9.09 -7.00 31.12
C GLU A 399 7.70 -7.64 31.25
N ALA A 400 7.49 -8.80 30.62
CA ALA A 400 6.24 -9.54 30.71
C ALA A 400 6.05 -10.10 32.13
N ASN A 401 7.10 -10.68 32.73
CA ASN A 401 7.07 -11.16 34.11
C ASN A 401 6.85 -10.02 35.11
N ALA A 402 7.49 -8.87 34.90
CA ALA A 402 7.29 -7.68 35.72
C ALA A 402 5.85 -7.17 35.64
N LEU A 403 5.28 -7.06 34.43
CA LEU A 403 3.88 -6.66 34.24
C LEU A 403 2.91 -7.67 34.87
N TYR A 404 3.14 -8.98 34.71
CA TYR A 404 2.32 -10.00 35.35
C TYR A 404 2.26 -9.84 36.87
N ARG A 405 3.39 -9.51 37.53
CA ARG A 405 3.41 -9.26 38.98
C ARG A 405 2.56 -8.06 39.37
N VAL A 406 2.55 -6.99 38.57
CA VAL A 406 1.70 -5.81 38.80
C VAL A 406 0.22 -6.20 38.69
N LEU A 407 -0.15 -6.96 37.65
CA LEU A 407 -1.52 -7.43 37.43
C LEU A 407 -1.97 -8.40 38.53
N ALA A 408 -1.10 -9.33 38.94
CA ALA A 408 -1.38 -10.28 40.02
C ALA A 408 -1.50 -9.58 41.38
N ALA A 409 -0.63 -8.60 41.67
CA ALA A 409 -0.69 -7.82 42.90
C ALA A 409 -1.92 -6.91 42.99
N GLY A 410 -2.55 -6.53 41.87
CA GLY A 410 -3.82 -5.80 41.89
C GLY A 410 -5.02 -6.64 42.37
N ARG A 411 -4.89 -7.97 42.38
CA ARG A 411 -5.99 -8.89 42.73
C ARG A 411 -6.00 -9.33 44.19
N PHE A 412 -4.91 -9.10 44.92
CA PHE A 412 -4.72 -9.49 46.32
C PHE A 412 -4.45 -8.24 47.16
#